data_AF-A0A367RP49-F1
#
_entry.id   AF-A0A367RP49-F1
#
_cell.length_a   1.000
_cell.length_b   1.000
_cell.length_c   1.000
_cell.angle_alpha   90.00
_cell.angle_beta   90.00
_cell.angle_gamma   90.00
#
_symmetry.space_group_name_H-M   'P 1'
#
loop_
_entity.id
_entity.type
_entity.pdbx_description
1 polymer ?
#
loop_
_entity_poly.entity_id
_entity_poly.type
_entity_poly.pdbx_seq_one_letter_code
_entity_poly.pdbx_strand_id
1 'polypeptide(L)'
;MNPNESPDPEKLNKLLVQIDGFKDWYWRLHIRNLWISNAMITFGIFLGLSVTATGFLGYGVASGIFGLIITLFISLQNAFNFAEKAEFYRVIHAEAKILRDRLRYKVHSSTDFDAIVDSLIILRRQAEKDIPKGKGMEVVKDIYVKLPPEIHKP
;
A
#
# COMPACT_ATOMS: atom_id res chain seq x y z
N MET A 1 10.68 23.41 29.38
CA MET A 1 10.11 22.20 30.02
C MET A 1 11.18 21.57 30.88
N ASN A 2 10.85 21.16 32.11
CA ASN A 2 11.81 20.58 33.04
C ASN A 2 12.13 19.13 32.58
N PRO A 3 13.38 18.78 32.26
CA PRO A 3 13.73 17.45 31.71
C PRO A 3 13.45 16.29 32.67
N ASN A 4 13.19 16.57 33.95
CA ASN A 4 12.92 15.56 34.99
C ASN A 4 11.42 15.37 35.30
N GLU A 5 10.52 16.04 34.57
CA GLU A 5 9.09 15.88 34.78
C GLU A 5 8.59 14.66 33.98
N SER A 6 7.95 13.72 34.67
CA SER A 6 7.33 12.55 34.04
C SER A 6 6.17 13.02 33.15
N PRO A 7 6.04 12.50 31.91
CA PRO A 7 4.97 12.91 31.01
C PRO A 7 3.60 12.61 31.62
N ASP A 8 2.66 13.53 31.41
CA ASP A 8 1.28 13.41 31.87
C ASP A 8 0.66 12.07 31.39
N PRO A 9 0.16 11.22 32.31
CA PRO A 9 -0.41 9.92 31.96
C PRO A 9 -1.59 10.01 31.00
N GLU A 10 -2.36 11.11 31.01
CA GLU A 10 -3.44 11.31 30.06
C GLU A 10 -2.91 11.50 28.63
N LYS A 11 -1.84 12.30 28.46
CA LYS A 11 -1.19 12.51 27.16
C LYS A 11 -0.57 11.23 26.63
N LEU A 12 0.05 10.44 27.51
CA LEU A 12 0.64 9.16 27.15
C LEU A 12 -0.42 8.17 26.63
N ASN A 13 -1.56 8.07 27.31
CA ASN A 13 -2.69 7.25 26.87
C ASN A 13 -3.27 7.72 25.53
N LYS A 14 -3.45 9.03 25.34
CA LYS A 14 -3.93 9.59 24.06
C LYS A 14 -2.99 9.26 22.91
N LEU A 15 -1.68 9.41 23.11
CA LEU A 15 -0.69 9.09 22.08
C LEU A 15 -0.68 7.59 21.77
N LEU A 16 -0.81 6.74 22.79
CA LEU A 16 -0.89 5.30 22.63
C LEU A 16 -2.10 4.89 21.78
N VAL A 17 -3.28 5.45 22.06
CA VAL A 17 -4.50 5.22 21.27
C VAL A 17 -4.31 5.67 19.82
N GLN A 18 -3.64 6.80 19.59
CA GLN A 18 -3.34 7.27 18.24
C GLN A 18 -2.39 6.33 17.48
N ILE A 19 -1.34 5.82 18.15
CA ILE A 19 -0.40 4.88 17.53
C ILE A 19 -1.10 3.55 17.24
N ASP A 20 -1.91 3.03 18.17
CA ASP A 20 -2.66 1.79 17.97
C ASP A 20 -3.67 1.92 16.83
N GLY A 21 -4.42 3.02 16.75
CA GLY A 21 -5.34 3.29 15.64
C GLY A 21 -4.62 3.39 14.29
N PHE A 22 -3.47 4.05 14.25
CA PHE A 22 -2.64 4.15 13.04
C PHE A 22 -2.13 2.76 12.62
N LYS A 23 -1.55 2.00 13.55
CA LYS A 23 -1.07 0.63 13.34
C LYS A 23 -2.18 -0.27 12.80
N ASP A 24 -3.36 -0.29 13.44
CA ASP A 24 -4.47 -1.17 13.06
C ASP A 24 -5.08 -0.78 11.69
N TRP A 25 -5.06 0.50 11.34
CA TRP A 25 -5.45 0.96 10.01
C TRP A 25 -4.52 0.40 8.92
N TYR A 26 -3.20 0.52 9.10
CA TYR A 26 -2.23 0.02 8.13
C TYR A 26 -2.21 -1.50 8.03
N TRP A 27 -2.48 -2.22 9.14
CA TRP A 27 -2.66 -3.67 9.09
C TRP A 27 -3.85 -4.08 8.21
N ARG A 28 -5.00 -3.40 8.35
CA ARG A 28 -6.18 -3.65 7.50
C ARG A 28 -5.87 -3.39 6.02
N LEU A 29 -5.12 -2.33 5.72
CA LEU A 29 -4.68 -2.05 4.36
C LEU A 29 -3.73 -3.13 3.82
N HIS A 30 -2.79 -3.61 4.62
CA HIS A 30 -1.91 -4.72 4.26
C HIS A 30 -2.72 -5.96 3.86
N ILE A 31 -3.61 -6.42 4.75
CA ILE A 31 -4.42 -7.62 4.51
C ILE A 31 -5.30 -7.47 3.28
N ARG A 32 -5.95 -6.32 3.09
CA ARG A 32 -6.78 -6.06 1.90
C ARG A 32 -5.98 -6.16 0.61
N ASN A 33 -4.81 -5.51 0.54
CA ASN A 33 -3.99 -5.51 -0.67
C ASN A 33 -3.34 -6.88 -0.92
N LEU A 34 -2.94 -7.59 0.13
CA LEU A 34 -2.45 -8.97 0.03
C LEU A 34 -3.53 -9.90 -0.53
N TRP A 35 -4.76 -9.79 -0.03
CA TRP A 35 -5.88 -10.59 -0.51
C TRP A 35 -6.20 -10.31 -1.97
N ILE A 36 -6.26 -9.03 -2.37
CA ILE A 36 -6.45 -8.63 -3.77
C ILE A 36 -5.33 -9.17 -4.66
N SER A 37 -4.07 -9.04 -4.23
CA SER A 37 -2.92 -9.56 -4.98
C SER A 37 -3.03 -11.07 -5.19
N ASN A 38 -3.35 -11.83 -4.14
CA ASN A 38 -3.49 -13.28 -4.21
C ASN A 38 -4.69 -13.72 -5.06
N ALA A 39 -5.82 -13.00 -4.95
CA ALA A 39 -7.00 -13.25 -5.77
C ALA A 39 -6.68 -13.03 -7.26
N MET A 40 -5.92 -11.98 -7.57
CA MET A 40 -5.52 -11.67 -8.93
C MET A 40 -4.54 -12.72 -9.50
N ILE A 41 -3.56 -13.18 -8.72
CA ILE A 41 -2.67 -14.27 -9.16
C ILE A 41 -3.48 -15.53 -9.45
N THR A 42 -4.36 -15.91 -8.53
CA THR A 42 -5.22 -17.09 -8.68
C THR A 42 -6.10 -16.99 -9.92
N PHE A 43 -6.73 -15.84 -10.17
CA PHE A 43 -7.55 -15.61 -11.36
C PHE A 43 -6.73 -15.69 -12.66
N GLY A 44 -5.50 -15.16 -12.66
CA GLY A 44 -4.58 -15.27 -13.80
C GLY A 44 -4.24 -16.73 -14.14
N ILE A 45 -4.04 -17.57 -13.13
CA ILE A 45 -3.81 -19.00 -13.31
C ILE A 45 -5.02 -19.67 -13.96
N PHE A 46 -6.24 -19.39 -13.46
CA PHE A 46 -7.47 -19.92 -14.04
C PHE A 46 -7.68 -19.48 -15.49
N LEU A 47 -7.40 -18.22 -15.82
CA LEU A 47 -7.45 -17.72 -17.19
C LEU A 47 -6.44 -18.43 -18.11
N GLY A 48 -5.20 -18.63 -17.65
CA GLY A 48 -4.18 -19.38 -18.41
C GLY A 48 -4.59 -20.83 -18.71
N LEU A 49 -5.17 -21.51 -17.71
CA LEU A 49 -5.75 -22.85 -17.90
C LEU A 49 -6.91 -22.84 -18.91
N SER A 50 -7.74 -21.80 -18.88
CA SER A 50 -8.88 -21.65 -19.79
C SER A 50 -8.44 -21.42 -21.24
N VAL A 51 -7.41 -20.60 -21.47
CA VAL A 51 -6.78 -20.45 -22.80
C VAL A 51 -6.27 -21.80 -23.31
N THR A 52 -5.54 -22.53 -22.48
CA THR A 52 -4.96 -23.82 -22.86
C THR A 52 -6.05 -24.83 -23.22
N ALA A 53 -7.11 -24.91 -22.41
CA ALA A 53 -8.25 -25.80 -22.64
C ALA A 53 -9.02 -25.43 -23.92
N THR A 54 -9.32 -24.15 -24.14
CA THR A 54 -10.04 -23.69 -25.34
C THR A 54 -9.22 -23.84 -26.61
N GLY A 55 -7.89 -23.64 -26.53
CA GLY A 55 -6.96 -23.94 -27.61
C GLY A 55 -6.95 -25.43 -27.98
N PHE A 56 -6.92 -26.33 -26.98
CA PHE A 56 -6.95 -27.78 -27.21
C PHE A 56 -8.26 -28.26 -27.84
N LEU A 57 -9.39 -27.66 -27.46
CA LEU A 57 -10.72 -27.99 -28.00
C LEU A 57 -11.00 -27.37 -29.39
N GLY A 58 -10.04 -26.68 -29.99
CA GLY A 58 -10.16 -26.12 -31.35
C GLY A 58 -10.97 -24.82 -31.45
N TYR A 59 -11.32 -24.20 -30.33
CA TYR A 59 -12.03 -22.91 -30.32
C TYR A 59 -11.07 -21.73 -30.47
N GLY A 60 -10.44 -21.61 -31.64
CA GLY A 60 -9.40 -20.60 -31.90
C GLY A 60 -9.82 -19.15 -31.64
N VAL A 61 -11.07 -18.78 -31.95
CA VAL A 61 -11.60 -17.43 -31.67
C VAL A 61 -11.72 -17.16 -30.16
N ALA A 62 -12.17 -18.15 -29.39
CA ALA A 62 -12.26 -18.03 -27.93
C ALA A 62 -10.87 -17.91 -27.29
N SER A 63 -9.90 -18.70 -27.76
CA SER A 63 -8.50 -18.63 -27.32
C SER A 63 -7.89 -17.24 -27.56
N GLY A 64 -8.18 -16.62 -28.72
CA GLY A 64 -7.73 -15.25 -29.03
C GLY A 64 -8.31 -14.20 -28.08
N ILE A 65 -9.61 -14.29 -27.77
CA ILE A 65 -10.28 -13.37 -26.83
C ILE A 65 -9.69 -13.53 -25.42
N PHE A 66 -9.50 -14.76 -24.94
CA PHE A 66 -8.89 -14.99 -23.63
C PHE A 66 -7.44 -14.50 -23.56
N GLY A 67 -6.66 -14.60 -24.65
CA GLY A 67 -5.31 -14.03 -24.72
C GLY A 67 -5.28 -12.50 -24.56
N LEU A 68 -6.24 -11.79 -25.17
CA LEU A 68 -6.40 -10.33 -24.98
C LEU A 68 -6.79 -9.99 -23.53
N ILE A 69 -7.70 -10.76 -22.94
CA ILE A 69 -8.11 -10.59 -21.53
C ILE A 69 -6.91 -10.78 -20.60
N ILE A 70 -6.06 -11.79 -20.83
CA ILE A 70 -4.83 -12.00 -20.05
C ILE A 70 -3.89 -10.80 -20.16
N THR A 71 -3.71 -10.25 -21.36
CA THR A 71 -2.81 -9.10 -21.56
C THR A 71 -3.30 -7.86 -20.83
N LEU A 72 -4.61 -7.57 -20.92
CA LEU A 72 -5.25 -6.49 -20.16
C LEU A 72 -5.13 -6.74 -18.66
N PHE A 73 -5.31 -7.99 -18.22
CA PHE A 73 -5.24 -8.36 -16.83
C PHE A 73 -3.84 -8.18 -16.25
N ILE A 74 -2.79 -8.64 -16.94
CA ILE A 74 -1.38 -8.43 -16.56
C ILE A 74 -1.08 -6.93 -16.47
N SER A 75 -1.55 -6.16 -17.45
CA SER A 75 -1.39 -4.70 -17.47
C SER A 75 -2.06 -4.05 -16.26
N LEU A 76 -3.24 -4.54 -15.87
CA LEU A 76 -3.95 -4.08 -14.67
C LEU A 76 -3.20 -4.44 -13.38
N GLN A 77 -2.63 -5.66 -13.28
CA GLN A 77 -1.82 -6.04 -12.11
C GLN A 77 -0.63 -5.10 -11.93
N ASN A 78 0.11 -4.86 -13.01
CA ASN A 78 1.25 -3.95 -13.02
C ASN A 78 0.84 -2.49 -12.79
N ALA A 79 -0.36 -2.11 -13.24
CA ALA A 79 -0.85 -0.76 -13.06
C ALA A 79 -1.16 -0.40 -11.61
N PHE A 80 -1.53 -1.38 -10.76
CA PHE A 80 -1.95 -1.12 -9.39
C PHE A 80 -0.94 -1.53 -8.31
N ASN A 81 0.04 -2.39 -8.63
CA ASN A 81 1.13 -2.84 -7.74
C ASN A 81 0.65 -3.28 -6.34
N PHE A 82 -0.41 -4.09 -6.27
CA PHE A 82 -1.02 -4.49 -5.00
C PHE A 82 -0.05 -5.21 -4.06
N ALA A 83 0.87 -6.01 -4.57
CA ALA A 83 1.90 -6.69 -3.78
C ALA A 83 2.88 -5.70 -3.12
N GLU A 84 3.42 -4.74 -3.88
CA GLU A 84 4.32 -3.71 -3.35
C GLU A 84 3.61 -2.84 -2.30
N LYS A 85 2.33 -2.49 -2.55
CA LYS A 85 1.51 -1.77 -1.57
C LYS A 85 1.29 -2.57 -0.29
N ALA A 86 0.99 -3.87 -0.41
CA ALA A 86 0.83 -4.73 0.75
C ALA A 86 2.11 -4.75 1.60
N GLU A 87 3.28 -4.90 0.97
CA GLU A 87 4.56 -4.92 1.68
C GLU A 87 4.86 -3.56 2.34
N PHE A 88 4.62 -2.46 1.64
CA PHE A 88 4.74 -1.12 2.21
C PHE A 88 3.87 -0.94 3.47
N TYR A 89 2.60 -1.32 3.41
CA TYR A 89 1.71 -1.23 4.58
C TYR A 89 2.15 -2.13 5.74
N ARG A 90 2.78 -3.28 5.44
CA ARG A 90 3.38 -4.17 6.45
C ARG A 90 4.54 -3.49 7.18
N VAL A 91 5.41 -2.79 6.45
CA VAL A 91 6.55 -2.06 7.01
C VAL A 91 6.08 -0.92 7.91
N ILE A 92 5.16 -0.07 7.43
CA ILE A 92 4.60 1.04 8.23
C ILE A 92 3.93 0.51 9.52
N HIS A 93 3.20 -0.60 9.42
CA HIS A 93 2.63 -1.28 10.59
C HIS A 93 3.71 -1.73 11.60
N ALA A 94 4.81 -2.33 11.11
CA ALA A 94 5.90 -2.78 11.97
C ALA A 94 6.60 -1.61 12.67
N GLU A 95 6.84 -0.50 11.97
CA GLU A 95 7.42 0.71 12.54
C GLU A 95 6.49 1.36 13.58
N ALA A 96 5.20 1.41 13.31
CA ALA A 96 4.20 1.89 14.27
C ALA A 96 4.14 1.00 15.52
N LYS A 97 4.27 -0.32 15.37
CA LYS A 97 4.36 -1.26 16.50
C LYS A 97 5.61 -1.00 17.35
N ILE A 98 6.76 -0.74 16.72
CA ILE A 98 7.99 -0.38 17.43
C ILE A 98 7.79 0.93 18.22
N LEU A 99 7.14 1.94 17.64
CA LEU A 99 6.84 3.20 18.33
C LEU A 99 5.92 2.98 19.55
N ARG A 100 4.89 2.15 19.41
CA ARG A 100 4.02 1.75 20.53
C ARG A 100 4.82 1.11 21.66
N ASP A 101 5.71 0.17 21.32
CA ASP A 101 6.51 -0.55 22.30
C ASP A 101 7.53 0.38 22.98
N ARG A 102 8.12 1.32 22.24
CA ARG A 102 8.97 2.37 22.82
C ARG A 102 8.17 3.27 23.77
N LEU A 103 6.97 3.70 23.39
CA LEU A 103 6.10 4.51 24.25
C LEU A 103 5.75 3.80 25.56
N ARG A 104 5.48 2.48 25.51
CA ARG A 104 5.11 1.70 26.69
C ARG A 104 6.26 1.40 27.63
N TYR A 105 7.46 1.16 27.09
CA TYR A 105 8.56 0.57 27.86
C TYR A 105 9.80 1.45 28.01
N LYS A 106 9.91 2.53 27.24
CA LYS A 106 11.15 3.33 27.16
C LYS A 106 10.95 4.83 27.40
N VAL A 107 9.73 5.28 27.65
CA VAL A 107 9.46 6.70 27.95
C VAL A 107 9.58 6.90 29.45
N HIS A 108 10.67 7.55 29.87
CA HIS A 108 10.96 7.86 31.28
C HIS A 108 11.00 9.37 31.54
N SER A 109 11.18 10.17 30.49
CA SER A 109 11.22 11.63 30.56
C SER A 109 10.25 12.28 29.57
N SER A 110 9.95 13.57 29.80
CA SER A 110 9.20 14.38 28.82
C SER A 110 9.94 14.49 27.48
N THR A 111 11.29 14.49 27.49
CA THR A 111 12.09 14.50 26.26
C THR A 111 11.93 13.22 25.44
N ASP A 112 11.86 12.06 26.09
CA ASP A 112 11.59 10.79 25.40
C ASP A 112 10.18 10.79 24.78
N PHE A 113 9.21 11.36 25.49
CA PHE A 113 7.85 11.49 24.99
C PHE A 113 7.78 12.34 23.72
N ASP A 114 8.40 13.53 23.74
CA ASP A 114 8.45 14.42 22.58
C ASP A 114 9.16 13.76 21.39
N ALA A 115 10.24 13.02 21.62
CA ALA A 115 10.95 12.27 20.58
C ALA A 115 10.06 11.18 19.92
N ILE A 116 9.17 10.53 20.68
CA ILE A 116 8.21 9.57 20.13
C ILE A 116 7.13 10.27 19.31
N VAL A 117 6.64 11.44 19.77
CA VAL A 117 5.68 12.26 19.02
C VAL A 117 6.28 12.67 17.68
N ASP A 118 7.50 13.18 17.67
CA ASP A 118 8.20 13.59 16.44
C ASP A 118 8.41 12.39 15.50
N SER A 119 8.81 11.24 16.04
CA SER A 119 8.97 10.02 15.26
C SER A 119 7.65 9.57 14.62
N LEU A 120 6.52 9.70 15.33
CA LEU A 120 5.20 9.40 14.77
C LEU A 120 4.80 10.38 13.65
N ILE A 121 5.12 11.66 13.79
CA ILE A 121 4.86 12.68 12.76
C ILE A 121 5.68 12.37 11.50
N ILE A 122 6.96 12.02 11.67
CA ILE A 122 7.84 11.62 10.56
C ILE A 122 7.28 10.39 9.87
N LEU A 123 6.90 9.36 10.64
CA LEU A 123 6.32 8.13 10.08
C LEU A 123 5.04 8.42 9.28
N ARG A 124 4.16 9.29 9.76
CA ARG A 124 2.95 9.69 9.03
C ARG A 124 3.29 10.39 7.71
N ARG A 125 4.25 11.32 7.72
CA ARG A 125 4.70 12.02 6.50
C ARG A 125 5.34 11.08 5.49
N GLN A 126 6.19 10.15 5.95
CA GLN A 126 6.76 9.10 5.10
C GLN A 126 5.67 8.21 4.53
N ALA A 127 4.72 7.80 5.36
CA ALA A 127 3.61 6.97 4.93
C ALA A 127 2.74 7.64 3.87
N GLU A 128 2.62 8.98 3.86
CA GLU A 128 1.90 9.72 2.81
C GLU A 128 2.73 9.90 1.54
N LYS A 129 4.02 10.16 1.67
CA LYS A 129 4.92 10.47 0.55
C LYS A 129 5.28 9.23 -0.26
N ASP A 130 5.57 8.13 0.44
CA ASP A 130 6.24 6.96 -0.14
C ASP A 130 5.25 5.84 -0.48
N ILE A 131 3.94 6.12 -0.48
CA ILE A 131 2.92 5.16 -0.95
C ILE A 131 3.28 4.74 -2.39
N PRO A 132 3.49 3.44 -2.65
CA PRO A 132 3.78 2.96 -3.98
C PRO A 132 2.67 3.37 -4.95
N LYS A 133 3.01 4.24 -5.91
CA LYS A 133 2.15 4.58 -7.03
C LYS A 133 2.32 3.48 -8.05
N GLY A 134 1.21 2.97 -8.57
CA GLY A 134 1.29 1.84 -9.49
C GLY A 134 1.98 2.24 -10.80
N LYS A 135 2.76 1.31 -11.39
CA LYS A 135 3.61 1.57 -12.57
C LYS A 135 2.83 2.05 -13.80
N GLY A 136 1.53 1.73 -13.86
CA GLY A 136 0.65 2.16 -14.95
C GLY A 136 0.34 3.67 -14.96
N MET A 137 0.43 4.35 -13.81
CA MET A 137 0.19 5.80 -13.73
C MET A 137 1.36 6.63 -14.30
N GLU A 138 2.59 6.11 -14.28
CA GLU A 138 3.74 6.77 -14.92
C GLU A 138 3.62 6.72 -16.44
N VAL A 139 3.24 5.57 -17.00
CA VAL A 139 3.04 5.40 -18.46
C VAL A 139 1.93 6.32 -18.98
N VAL A 140 0.82 6.48 -18.25
CA VAL A 140 -0.26 7.41 -18.63
C VAL A 140 0.23 8.87 -18.58
N LYS A 141 1.02 9.25 -17.56
CA LYS A 141 1.61 10.60 -17.51
C LYS A 141 2.54 10.87 -18.68
N ASP A 142 3.37 9.91 -19.06
CA ASP A 142 4.26 10.04 -20.21
C ASP A 142 3.52 10.16 -21.54
N ILE A 143 2.37 9.49 -21.68
CA ILE A 143 1.49 9.63 -22.85
C ILE A 143 0.88 11.04 -22.88
N TYR A 144 0.33 11.54 -21.76
CA TYR A 144 -0.22 12.89 -21.69
C TYR A 144 0.82 13.99 -21.90
N VAL A 145 2.06 13.80 -21.43
CA VAL A 145 3.17 14.74 -21.64
C VAL A 145 3.67 14.72 -23.09
N LYS A 146 3.52 13.59 -23.81
CA LYS A 146 3.94 13.45 -25.21
C LYS A 146 2.86 13.75 -26.25
N LEU A 147 1.59 13.91 -25.85
CA LEU A 147 0.53 14.36 -26.78
C LEU A 147 0.62 15.87 -26.99
N PRO A 148 0.69 16.37 -28.24
CA PRO A 148 0.60 17.81 -28.51
C PRO A 148 -0.78 18.35 -28.07
N PRO A 149 -0.85 19.60 -27.58
CA PRO A 149 -2.04 20.20 -26.95
C PRO A 149 -3.22 20.52 -27.90
N GLU A 150 -3.37 19.81 -29.02
CA GLU A 150 -4.34 20.17 -30.07
C GLU A 150 -5.63 19.35 -30.09
N ILE A 151 -5.82 18.39 -29.18
CA ILE A 151 -7.08 17.63 -29.09
C ILE A 151 -7.86 18.01 -27.84
N HIS A 152 -8.01 19.31 -27.59
CA HIS A 152 -9.07 19.86 -26.74
C HIS A 152 -9.79 20.94 -27.54
N LYS A 153 -10.79 20.54 -28.31
CA LYS A 153 -11.91 21.43 -28.63
C LYS A 153 -13.18 20.81 -28.01
N PRO A 154 -14.06 21.67 -27.47
CA PRO A 154 -15.17 21.30 -26.61
C PRO A 154 -16.18 20.36 -27.29
#